data_AF-A0A7W0VZW2-F1
#
_entry.id   AF-A0A7W0VZW2-F1
#
_cell.length_a   1.000
_cell.length_b   1.000
_cell.length_c   1.000
_cell.angle_alpha   90.00
_cell.angle_beta   90.00
_cell.angle_gamma   90.00
#
_symmetry.space_group_name_H-M   'P 1'
#
loop_
_entity.id
_entity.type
_entity.pdbx_description
1 polymer ?
#
loop_
_entity_poly.entity_id
_entity_poly.type
_entity_poly.pdbx_seq_one_letter_code
_entity_poly.pdbx_strand_id
1 'polypeptide(L)'
;AEVVCDGVPVGLGSHVSWDRKLDGRLAAALMSIPAVKGVEIGLGFEVARRPGSEAHDEIDAAEGNVRTGRVRRRTNRAGGLEGGMTTGEQIVLRVAMKPISTLMRPLGTVEMKTREPAQAVAERSDVTAVPAMGVIAEAMTAFVVADAMLEKFGGDSLAELKRNYEGYITSLGARHGR
;
A
#
# COMPACT_ATOMS: atom_id res chain seq x y z
N ALA A 1 8.75 7.48 3.40
CA ALA A 1 7.55 8.23 3.00
C ALA A 1 6.33 7.47 3.46
N GLU A 2 5.22 8.15 3.74
CA GLU A 2 3.91 7.54 4.00
C GLU A 2 2.99 7.90 2.84
N VAL A 3 2.26 6.91 2.31
CA VAL A 3 1.26 7.06 1.27
C VAL A 3 -0.09 6.69 1.87
N VAL A 4 -1.07 7.57 1.68
CA VAL A 4 -2.44 7.38 2.16
C VAL A 4 -3.39 7.33 0.97
N CYS A 5 -4.19 6.29 0.88
CA CYS A 5 -5.24 6.16 -0.13
C CYS A 5 -6.62 6.26 0.53
N ASP A 6 -7.34 7.32 0.19
CA ASP A 6 -8.65 7.64 0.73
C ASP A 6 -9.80 7.15 -0.14
N GLY A 7 -10.96 6.94 0.49
CA GLY A 7 -12.20 6.67 -0.22
C GLY A 7 -12.21 5.34 -1.00
N VAL A 8 -11.33 4.40 -0.65
CA VAL A 8 -11.26 3.08 -1.27
C VAL A 8 -12.49 2.25 -0.86
N PRO A 9 -13.20 1.59 -1.79
CA PRO A 9 -14.30 0.71 -1.40
C PRO A 9 -13.81 -0.48 -0.58
N VAL A 10 -14.68 -1.02 0.27
CA VAL A 10 -14.44 -2.30 0.94
C VAL A 10 -14.32 -3.44 -0.10
N GLY A 11 -13.45 -4.40 0.17
CA GLY A 11 -13.36 -5.65 -0.56
C GLY A 11 -12.63 -5.60 -1.91
N LEU A 12 -11.71 -4.66 -2.14
CA LEU A 12 -10.64 -4.80 -3.14
C LEU A 12 -9.60 -5.81 -2.65
N GLY A 13 -9.00 -6.57 -3.56
CA GLY A 13 -8.15 -7.72 -3.20
C GLY A 13 -8.96 -8.96 -2.83
N SER A 14 -8.26 -10.01 -2.41
CA SER A 14 -8.91 -11.26 -2.01
C SER A 14 -8.06 -12.06 -1.03
N HIS A 15 -8.74 -12.80 -0.15
CA HIS A 15 -8.13 -13.76 0.77
C HIS A 15 -8.01 -15.18 0.19
N VAL A 16 -8.57 -15.42 -1.01
CA VAL A 16 -8.70 -16.78 -1.59
C VAL A 16 -7.38 -17.39 -2.05
N SER A 17 -6.41 -16.56 -2.41
CA SER A 17 -5.06 -16.98 -2.80
C SER A 17 -4.06 -15.92 -2.39
N TRP A 18 -2.84 -16.36 -2.08
CA TRP A 18 -1.78 -15.53 -1.53
C TRP A 18 -1.38 -14.35 -2.44
N ASP A 19 -1.41 -14.56 -3.75
CA ASP A 19 -1.08 -13.58 -4.80
C ASP A 19 -2.24 -12.61 -5.10
N ARG A 20 -3.45 -12.93 -4.63
CA ARG A 20 -4.63 -12.04 -4.73
C ARG A 20 -4.80 -11.11 -3.54
N LYS A 21 -4.00 -11.29 -2.49
CA LYS A 21 -4.01 -10.41 -1.34
C LYS A 21 -3.42 -9.05 -1.71
N LEU A 22 -4.17 -7.97 -1.45
CA LEU A 22 -3.80 -6.62 -1.88
C LEU A 22 -2.58 -6.08 -1.14
N ASP A 23 -2.41 -6.42 0.14
CA ASP A 23 -1.20 -6.14 0.92
C ASP A 23 0.07 -6.68 0.24
N GLY A 24 0.06 -7.93 -0.23
CA GLY A 24 1.17 -8.54 -0.95
C GLY A 24 1.47 -7.83 -2.28
N ARG A 25 0.43 -7.48 -3.04
CA ARG A 25 0.58 -6.75 -4.32
C ARG A 25 1.14 -5.34 -4.10
N LEU A 26 0.62 -4.60 -3.11
CA LEU A 26 1.11 -3.27 -2.75
C LEU A 26 2.55 -3.33 -2.25
N ALA A 27 2.87 -4.28 -1.38
CA ALA A 27 4.23 -4.47 -0.88
C ALA A 27 5.21 -4.80 -2.02
N ALA A 28 4.84 -5.67 -2.95
CA ALA A 28 5.66 -5.99 -4.12
C ALA A 28 5.92 -4.76 -5.00
N ALA A 29 4.86 -4.00 -5.32
CA ALA A 29 4.96 -2.79 -6.13
C ALA A 29 5.84 -1.73 -5.46
N LEU A 30 5.65 -1.46 -4.17
CA LEU A 30 6.43 -0.48 -3.43
C LEU A 30 7.88 -0.90 -3.21
N MET A 31 8.12 -2.18 -2.91
CA MET A 31 9.47 -2.73 -2.74
C MET A 31 10.26 -2.73 -4.05
N SER A 32 9.58 -2.72 -5.20
CA SER A 32 10.24 -2.66 -6.52
C SER A 32 10.85 -1.29 -6.83
N ILE A 33 10.46 -0.24 -6.09
CA ILE A 33 10.98 1.12 -6.29
C ILE A 33 12.48 1.15 -5.96
N PRO A 34 13.34 1.76 -6.81
CA PRO A 34 14.76 1.84 -6.57
C PRO A 34 15.12 2.37 -5.18
N ALA A 35 16.07 1.70 -4.53
CA ALA A 35 16.54 1.97 -3.18
C ALA A 35 15.52 1.77 -2.04
N VAL A 36 14.29 1.30 -2.31
CA VAL A 36 13.38 0.86 -1.23
C VAL A 36 13.88 -0.46 -0.63
N LYS A 37 13.88 -0.52 0.70
CA LYS A 37 14.36 -1.67 1.49
C LYS A 37 13.32 -2.18 2.51
N GLY A 38 12.22 -1.48 2.71
CA GLY A 38 11.18 -1.83 3.67
C GLY A 38 9.84 -1.25 3.24
N VAL A 39 8.78 -2.02 3.43
CA VAL A 39 7.39 -1.59 3.26
C VAL A 39 6.59 -2.02 4.46
N GLU A 40 5.76 -1.13 4.98
CA GLU A 40 4.86 -1.35 6.11
C GLU A 40 3.44 -0.97 5.70
N ILE A 41 2.46 -1.60 6.36
CA ILE A 41 1.03 -1.32 6.21
C ILE A 41 0.49 -1.00 7.59
N GLY A 42 -0.21 0.13 7.72
CA GLY A 42 -0.71 0.63 9.00
C GLY A 42 0.42 0.81 10.01
N LEU A 43 0.31 0.17 11.18
CA LEU A 43 1.37 0.17 12.18
C LEU A 43 2.62 -0.62 11.77
N GLY A 44 2.57 -1.47 10.74
CA GLY A 44 3.76 -2.14 10.22
C GLY A 44 4.49 -2.99 11.25
N PHE A 45 5.80 -2.81 11.39
CA PHE A 45 6.60 -3.57 12.35
C PHE A 45 6.22 -3.30 13.81
N GLU A 46 5.59 -2.16 14.11
CA GLU A 46 5.13 -1.84 15.47
C GLU A 46 3.99 -2.76 15.94
N VAL A 47 3.12 -3.23 15.04
CA VAL A 47 2.02 -4.14 15.41
C VAL A 47 2.54 -5.48 15.93
N ALA A 48 3.68 -5.95 15.42
CA ALA A 48 4.33 -7.19 15.83
C ALA A 48 4.90 -7.13 17.25
N ARG A 49 4.97 -5.93 17.85
CA ARG A 49 5.47 -5.68 19.21
C ARG A 49 4.34 -5.51 20.22
N ARG A 50 3.07 -5.66 19.81
CA ARG A 50 1.89 -5.39 20.62
C ARG A 50 1.14 -6.68 20.99
N PRO A 51 0.47 -6.71 22.15
CA PRO A 51 -0.47 -7.79 22.45
C PRO A 51 -1.67 -7.72 21.49
N GLY A 52 -2.35 -8.86 21.28
CA GLY A 52 -3.52 -8.94 20.41
C GLY A 52 -4.65 -7.98 20.80
N SER A 53 -4.77 -7.64 22.09
CA SER A 53 -5.72 -6.64 22.61
C SER A 53 -5.48 -5.22 22.10
N GLU A 54 -4.30 -4.94 21.55
CA GLU A 54 -3.90 -3.62 21.04
C GLU A 54 -3.46 -3.64 19.57
N ALA A 55 -3.51 -4.81 18.93
CA ALA A 55 -3.04 -5.01 17.56
C ALA A 55 -4.14 -4.77 16.51
N HIS A 56 -5.38 -5.14 16.84
CA HIS A 56 -6.50 -5.15 15.90
C HIS A 56 -7.36 -3.90 16.00
N ASP A 57 -8.23 -3.73 15.01
CA ASP A 57 -9.16 -2.64 14.91
C ASP A 57 -10.58 -3.13 15.25
N GLU A 58 -11.13 -2.62 16.36
CA GLU A 58 -12.50 -2.96 16.77
C GLU A 58 -13.52 -2.43 15.76
N ILE A 59 -14.62 -3.17 15.57
CA ILE A 59 -15.67 -2.81 14.61
C ILE A 59 -16.86 -2.23 15.37
N ASP A 60 -17.20 -0.99 15.07
CA ASP A 60 -18.36 -0.28 15.61
C ASP A 60 -19.47 -0.16 14.54
N ALA A 61 -20.73 -0.15 14.97
CA ALA A 61 -21.84 0.19 14.10
C ALA A 61 -21.70 1.63 13.59
N ALA A 62 -22.02 1.83 12.31
CA ALA A 62 -21.97 3.11 11.64
C ALA A 62 -23.06 3.15 10.56
N GLU A 63 -24.32 3.29 10.98
CA GLU A 63 -25.51 3.22 10.11
C GLU A 63 -25.46 4.16 8.89
N GLY A 64 -24.78 5.30 9.01
CA GLY A 64 -24.58 6.24 7.90
C GLY A 64 -23.52 5.80 6.87
N ASN A 65 -22.65 4.83 7.20
CA ASN A 65 -21.55 4.41 6.33
C ASN A 65 -21.98 3.23 5.44
N VAL A 66 -22.80 3.51 4.43
CA VAL A 66 -23.27 2.50 3.47
C VAL A 66 -22.14 1.88 2.65
N ARG A 67 -21.01 2.59 2.47
CA ARG A 67 -19.88 2.17 1.63
C ARG A 67 -19.08 1.01 2.22
N THR A 68 -19.22 0.78 3.52
CA THR A 68 -18.57 -0.29 4.28
C THR A 68 -19.57 -1.31 4.82
N GLY A 69 -20.85 -1.22 4.44
CA GLY A 69 -21.90 -2.09 4.96
C GLY A 69 -22.33 -1.72 6.39
N ARG A 70 -22.39 -0.42 6.70
CA ARG A 70 -22.91 0.14 7.96
C ARG A 70 -22.04 -0.14 9.19
N VAL A 71 -20.76 -0.40 8.98
CA VAL A 71 -19.78 -0.57 10.05
C VAL A 71 -18.57 0.32 9.81
N ARG A 72 -17.83 0.62 10.87
CA ARG A 72 -16.52 1.28 10.76
C ARG A 72 -15.53 0.60 11.67
N ARG A 73 -14.25 0.79 11.44
CA ARG A 73 -13.27 0.50 12.48
C ARG A 73 -13.11 1.67 13.44
N ARG A 74 -12.88 1.38 14.72
CA ARG A 74 -12.62 2.39 15.75
C ARG A 74 -11.23 3.01 15.60
N THR A 75 -10.28 2.22 15.11
CA THR A 75 -8.89 2.60 14.82
C THR A 75 -8.51 2.09 13.44
N ASN A 76 -7.34 2.51 12.92
CA ASN A 76 -6.83 2.04 11.63
C ASN A 76 -5.39 1.50 11.75
N ARG A 77 -5.17 0.60 12.72
CA ARG A 77 -3.88 -0.05 12.99
C ARG A 77 -3.47 -0.99 11.87
N ALA A 78 -4.45 -1.63 11.23
CA ALA A 78 -4.27 -2.51 10.08
C ALA A 78 -3.99 -1.74 8.77
N GLY A 79 -4.11 -0.41 8.77
CA GLY A 79 -3.83 0.42 7.60
C GLY A 79 -4.74 0.14 6.42
N GLY A 80 -6.04 -0.03 6.69
CA GLY A 80 -7.08 -0.20 5.68
C GLY A 80 -7.16 -1.60 5.08
N LEU A 81 -6.35 -2.56 5.53
CA LEU A 81 -6.26 -3.91 4.96
C LEU A 81 -6.41 -4.99 6.03
N GLU A 82 -7.38 -5.90 5.82
CA GLU A 82 -7.57 -7.09 6.67
C GLU A 82 -7.73 -8.31 5.78
N GLY A 83 -7.01 -9.39 6.07
CA GLY A 83 -7.05 -10.61 5.26
C GLY A 83 -6.67 -10.42 3.79
N GLY A 84 -5.87 -9.39 3.48
CA GLY A 84 -5.52 -9.04 2.11
C GLY A 84 -6.61 -8.29 1.34
N MET A 85 -7.61 -7.74 2.02
CA MET A 85 -8.70 -6.97 1.41
C MET A 85 -8.88 -5.61 2.05
N THR A 86 -9.38 -4.65 1.28
CA THR A 86 -9.71 -3.33 1.81
C THR A 86 -10.89 -3.37 2.78
N THR A 87 -10.77 -2.65 3.88
CA THR A 87 -11.80 -2.54 4.91
C THR A 87 -12.76 -1.38 4.68
N GLY A 88 -12.36 -0.42 3.84
CA GLY A 88 -13.02 0.86 3.62
C GLY A 88 -12.46 1.99 4.49
N GLU A 89 -11.58 1.69 5.43
CA GLU A 89 -10.71 2.69 6.06
C GLU A 89 -9.59 3.11 5.09
N GLN A 90 -8.86 4.17 5.45
CA GLN A 90 -7.73 4.63 4.65
C GLN A 90 -6.68 3.52 4.50
N ILE A 91 -6.20 3.28 3.28
CA ILE A 91 -5.00 2.45 3.11
C ILE A 91 -3.80 3.30 3.52
N VAL A 92 -3.02 2.84 4.50
CA VAL A 92 -1.84 3.55 5.00
C VAL A 92 -0.61 2.69 4.75
N LEU A 93 0.32 3.19 3.94
CA LEU A 93 1.53 2.47 3.52
C LEU A 93 2.76 3.29 3.88
N ARG A 94 3.80 2.68 4.45
CA ARG A 94 5.09 3.34 4.71
C ARG A 94 6.20 2.66 3.96
N VAL A 95 7.10 3.48 3.43
CA VAL A 95 8.19 3.05 2.57
C VAL A 95 9.53 3.56 3.11
N ALA A 96 10.45 2.62 3.35
CA ALA A 96 11.80 2.89 3.82
C ALA A 96 12.79 2.85 2.65
N MET A 97 13.40 3.98 2.35
CA MET A 97 14.38 4.13 1.26
C MET A 97 15.79 4.28 1.84
N LYS A 98 16.73 3.46 1.38
CA LYS A 98 18.16 3.67 1.69
C LYS A 98 18.66 4.91 0.94
N PRO A 99 19.71 5.60 1.46
CA PRO A 99 20.41 6.60 0.66
C PRO A 99 20.85 6.01 -0.68
N ILE A 100 20.42 6.64 -1.79
CA ILE A 100 20.64 6.13 -3.15
C ILE A 100 21.96 6.61 -3.75
N SER A 101 22.35 7.85 -3.44
CA SER A 101 23.54 8.48 -4.02
C SER A 101 24.81 7.92 -3.41
N THR A 102 25.76 7.51 -4.25
CA THR A 102 27.13 7.24 -3.82
C THR A 102 27.75 8.53 -3.26
N LEU A 103 28.43 8.41 -2.13
CA LEU A 103 28.99 9.55 -1.42
C LEU A 103 30.11 10.24 -2.23
N MET A 104 30.14 11.58 -2.19
CA MET A 104 31.24 12.38 -2.76
C MET A 104 32.58 12.13 -2.04
N ARG A 105 32.51 11.63 -0.80
CA ARG A 105 33.62 10.90 -0.17
C ARG A 105 33.45 9.42 -0.54
N PRO A 106 34.18 8.93 -1.55
CA PRO A 106 33.90 7.63 -2.12
C PRO A 106 34.12 6.49 -1.11
N LEU A 107 33.37 5.41 -1.32
CA LEU A 107 33.54 4.17 -0.58
C LEU A 107 34.58 3.28 -1.28
N GLY A 108 35.24 2.41 -0.51
CA GLY A 108 36.11 1.39 -1.09
C GLY A 108 35.31 0.41 -1.96
N THR A 109 35.88 0.06 -3.10
CA THR A 109 35.37 -0.95 -4.04
C THR A 109 36.54 -1.69 -4.71
N VAL A 110 36.28 -2.47 -5.75
CA VAL A 110 37.29 -3.22 -6.51
C VAL A 110 37.17 -2.88 -8.00
N GLU A 111 38.31 -2.64 -8.66
CA GLU A 111 38.36 -2.57 -10.12
C GLU A 111 38.19 -3.97 -10.72
N MET A 112 37.12 -4.20 -11.48
CA MET A 112 36.74 -5.54 -11.93
C MET A 112 37.75 -6.17 -12.91
N LYS A 113 38.48 -5.35 -13.67
CA LYS A 113 39.51 -5.84 -14.62
C LYS A 113 40.79 -6.29 -13.92
N THR A 114 41.24 -5.52 -12.94
CA THR A 114 42.53 -5.74 -12.27
C THR A 114 42.41 -6.49 -10.95
N ARG A 115 41.21 -6.53 -10.35
CA ARG A 115 40.90 -7.07 -9.01
C ARG A 115 41.58 -6.29 -7.87
N GLU A 116 42.11 -5.10 -8.15
CA GLU A 116 42.77 -4.25 -7.16
C GLU A 116 41.78 -3.35 -6.39
N PRO A 117 42.10 -2.92 -5.15
CA PRO A 117 41.31 -1.93 -4.42
C PRO A 117 41.15 -0.63 -5.20
N ALA A 118 39.93 -0.12 -5.27
CA ALA A 118 39.56 1.12 -5.96
C ALA A 118 38.58 1.95 -5.11
N GLN A 119 38.23 3.13 -5.60
CA GLN A 119 37.22 4.01 -5.00
C GLN A 119 35.97 4.04 -5.88
N ALA A 120 34.79 3.99 -5.27
CA ALA A 120 33.52 4.02 -5.99
C ALA A 120 33.31 5.37 -6.69
N VAL A 121 32.80 5.34 -7.92
CA VAL A 121 32.47 6.56 -8.68
C VAL A 121 31.12 7.10 -8.22
N ALA A 122 31.04 8.42 -8.06
CA ALA A 122 29.78 9.11 -7.77
C ALA A 122 29.04 9.42 -9.07
N GLU A 123 27.90 8.78 -9.28
CA GLU A 123 27.08 8.94 -10.49
C GLU A 123 26.03 10.06 -10.38
N ARG A 124 25.64 10.40 -9.14
CA ARG A 124 24.63 11.42 -8.83
C ARG A 124 25.02 12.19 -7.57
N SER A 125 24.58 13.44 -7.47
CA SER A 125 25.04 14.40 -6.45
C SER A 125 23.97 14.85 -5.45
N ASP A 126 22.71 14.42 -5.61
CA ASP A 126 21.65 14.75 -4.67
C ASP A 126 21.89 14.10 -3.30
N VAL A 127 21.61 14.86 -2.24
CA VAL A 127 21.74 14.40 -0.85
C VAL A 127 20.60 13.48 -0.46
N THR A 128 19.40 13.72 -0.99
CA THR A 128 18.21 12.91 -0.72
C THR A 128 17.26 12.90 -1.90
N ALA A 129 16.66 11.75 -2.15
CA ALA A 129 15.56 11.59 -3.11
C ALA A 129 14.27 11.08 -2.43
N VAL A 130 14.20 11.13 -1.09
CA VAL A 130 13.04 10.64 -0.32
C VAL A 130 11.73 11.35 -0.72
N PRO A 131 11.68 12.68 -0.93
CA PRO A 131 10.45 13.34 -1.39
C PRO A 131 10.00 12.87 -2.78
N ALA A 132 10.94 12.72 -3.72
CA ALA A 132 10.65 12.21 -5.06
C ALA A 132 10.17 10.75 -5.02
N MET A 133 10.75 9.93 -4.15
CA MET A 133 10.29 8.55 -3.92
C MET A 133 8.86 8.51 -3.39
N GLY A 134 8.43 9.48 -2.58
CA GLY A 134 7.03 9.60 -2.15
C GLY A 134 6.05 9.67 -3.32
N VAL A 135 6.33 10.52 -4.31
CA VAL A 135 5.50 10.65 -5.53
C VAL A 135 5.49 9.34 -6.34
N ILE A 136 6.63 8.66 -6.44
CA ILE A 136 6.70 7.34 -7.10
C ILE A 136 5.87 6.31 -6.34
N ALA A 137 5.93 6.31 -5.01
CA ALA A 137 5.16 5.41 -4.16
C ALA A 137 3.64 5.64 -4.27
N GLU A 138 3.20 6.90 -4.37
CA GLU A 138 1.80 7.25 -4.66
C GLU A 138 1.36 6.68 -6.01
N ALA A 139 2.16 6.88 -7.07
CA ALA A 139 1.85 6.38 -8.40
C ALA A 139 1.79 4.84 -8.45
N MET A 140 2.75 4.15 -7.85
CA MET A 140 2.76 2.68 -7.77
C MET A 140 1.55 2.15 -6.99
N THR A 141 1.18 2.81 -5.89
CA THR A 141 -0.01 2.48 -5.11
C THR A 141 -1.28 2.66 -5.95
N ALA A 142 -1.38 3.78 -6.69
CA ALA A 142 -2.53 4.07 -7.54
C ALA A 142 -2.70 3.03 -8.65
N PHE A 143 -1.62 2.57 -9.30
CA PHE A 143 -1.70 1.50 -10.30
C PHE A 143 -2.24 0.20 -9.70
N VAL A 144 -1.72 -0.24 -8.56
CA VAL A 144 -2.18 -1.49 -7.91
C VAL A 144 -3.65 -1.39 -7.48
N VAL A 145 -4.07 -0.24 -6.96
CA VAL A 145 -5.48 -0.01 -6.57
C VAL A 145 -6.38 0.04 -7.81
N ALA A 146 -5.95 0.68 -8.89
CA ALA A 146 -6.69 0.73 -10.15
C ALA A 146 -6.86 -0.68 -10.76
N ASP A 147 -5.80 -1.51 -10.75
CA ASP A 147 -5.88 -2.89 -11.20
C ASP A 147 -6.86 -3.70 -10.34
N ALA A 148 -6.84 -3.53 -9.02
CA ALA A 148 -7.79 -4.20 -8.13
C ALA A 148 -9.24 -3.72 -8.33
N MET A 149 -9.44 -2.45 -8.67
CA MET A 149 -10.75 -1.90 -9.05
C MET A 149 -11.26 -2.54 -10.35
N LEU A 150 -10.41 -2.62 -11.38
CA LEU A 150 -10.74 -3.26 -12.66
C LEU A 150 -11.01 -4.76 -12.49
N GLU A 151 -10.21 -5.47 -11.68
CA GLU A 151 -10.41 -6.89 -11.39
C GLU A 151 -11.76 -7.16 -10.70
N LYS A 152 -12.18 -6.28 -9.79
CA LYS A 152 -13.43 -6.43 -9.02
C LYS A 152 -14.67 -5.99 -9.80
N PHE A 153 -14.60 -4.85 -10.46
CA PHE A 153 -15.77 -4.19 -11.06
C PHE A 153 -15.87 -4.39 -12.56
N GLY A 154 -14.78 -4.77 -13.24
CA GLY A 154 -14.73 -4.99 -14.68
C GLY A 154 -15.14 -3.76 -15.49
N GLY A 155 -15.58 -4.04 -16.72
CA GLY A 155 -16.09 -3.07 -17.67
C GLY A 155 -15.05 -2.56 -18.66
N ASP A 156 -15.49 -2.30 -19.89
CA ASP A 156 -14.64 -1.85 -21.00
C ASP A 156 -14.68 -0.32 -21.17
N SER A 157 -15.47 0.36 -20.35
CA SER A 157 -15.57 1.82 -20.31
C SER A 157 -15.75 2.33 -18.88
N LEU A 158 -15.33 3.58 -18.63
CA LEU A 158 -15.51 4.20 -17.32
C LEU A 158 -16.99 4.24 -16.88
N ALA A 159 -17.90 4.44 -17.83
CA ALA A 159 -19.33 4.45 -17.53
C ALA A 159 -19.82 3.08 -17.05
N GLU A 160 -19.30 1.99 -17.62
CA GLU A 160 -19.63 0.63 -17.20
C GLU A 160 -19.04 0.28 -15.84
N LEU A 161 -17.74 0.54 -15.64
CA LEU A 161 -17.09 0.35 -14.35
C LEU A 161 -17.84 1.12 -13.24
N LYS A 162 -18.25 2.36 -13.52
CA LYS A 162 -19.00 3.19 -12.58
C LYS A 162 -20.35 2.60 -12.24
N ARG A 163 -21.12 2.10 -13.21
CA ARG A 163 -22.40 1.41 -12.95
C ARG A 163 -22.21 0.19 -12.06
N ASN A 164 -21.17 -0.63 -12.32
CA ASN A 164 -20.89 -1.84 -11.53
C ASN A 164 -20.47 -1.49 -10.10
N TYR A 165 -19.61 -0.47 -9.95
CA TYR A 165 -19.23 0.08 -8.65
C TYR A 165 -20.43 0.62 -7.86
N GLU A 166 -21.28 1.43 -8.48
CA GLU A 166 -22.48 1.99 -7.83
C GLU A 166 -23.49 0.91 -7.44
N GLY A 167 -23.67 -0.10 -8.29
CA GLY A 167 -24.48 -1.28 -7.98
C GLY A 167 -23.94 -2.05 -6.77
N TYR A 168 -22.63 -2.22 -6.69
CA TYR A 168 -21.97 -2.83 -5.53
C TYR A 168 -22.20 -2.03 -4.24
N ILE A 169 -21.99 -0.71 -4.26
CA ILE A 169 -22.22 0.16 -3.10
C ILE A 169 -23.70 0.15 -2.67
N THR A 170 -24.63 0.14 -3.62
CA THR A 170 -26.07 0.05 -3.34
C THR A 170 -26.40 -1.28 -2.66
N SER A 171 -25.85 -2.40 -3.15
CA SER A 171 -26.02 -3.73 -2.56
C SER A 171 -25.47 -3.80 -1.13
N LEU A 172 -24.32 -3.17 -0.86
CA LEU A 172 -23.76 -3.06 0.48
C LEU A 172 -24.67 -2.26 1.42
N GLY A 173 -25.18 -1.12 0.97
CA GLY A 173 -26.08 -0.27 1.77
C GLY A 173 -27.42 -0.93 2.09
N ALA A 174 -27.89 -1.84 1.24
CA ALA A 174 -29.11 -2.61 1.45
C ALA A 174 -28.96 -3.75 2.47
N ARG A 175 -27.72 -4.09 2.88
CA ARG A 175 -27.49 -5.07 3.96
C ARG A 175 -28.02 -4.49 5.26
N HIS A 176 -29.14 -5.05 5.72
CA HIS A 176 -29.62 -4.87 7.08
C HIS A 176 -29.10 -6.04 7.90
N GLY A 177 -28.63 -5.78 9.12
CA GLY A 177 -28.26 -6.82 10.07
C GLY A 177 -29.39 -7.85 10.18
N ARG A 178 -29.04 -9.14 10.10
CA ARG A 178 -29.95 -10.19 10.55
C ARG A 178 -30.07 -10.13 12.07
#